data_AF-A0A954IBT8-F1
#
_entry.id   AF-A0A954IBT8-F1
#
_cell.length_a   1.000
_cell.length_b   1.000
_cell.length_c   1.000
_cell.angle_alpha   90.00
_cell.angle_beta   90.00
_cell.angle_gamma   90.00
#
_symmetry.space_group_name_H-M   'P 1'
#
loop_
_entity.id
_entity.type
_entity.pdbx_description
1 polymer ?
#
loop_
_entity_poly.entity_id
_entity_poly.type
_entity_poly.pdbx_seq_one_letter_code
_entity_poly.pdbx_strand_id
1 'polypeptide(L)'
;MALQVNARHANGDDGAALHSIFAEQHVSESALADHWYAESLDPDARYQWLSERLLPTPGRPVLRIQAAFTPTDPGPYQTNSHDGVVTANLGTAVGGVFVSPLLDLIDTAAELDRLAELRDRVASWDPASGSDRSVEATIDQAAAIALIEIAAGDAAAA
;
A
#
# COMPACT_ATOMS: atom_id res chain seq x y z
N MET A 1 48.08 26.73 25.20
CA MET A 1 47.81 25.41 25.81
C MET A 1 46.52 25.53 26.59
N ALA A 2 45.40 25.09 26.02
CA ALA A 2 44.10 25.02 26.68
C ALA A 2 43.35 23.79 26.13
N LEU A 3 42.85 22.98 27.06
CA LEU A 3 42.18 21.70 26.86
C LEU A 3 40.72 21.89 26.46
N GLN A 4 40.34 21.24 25.37
CA GLN A 4 39.11 20.52 25.04
C GLN A 4 37.90 20.56 26.01
N VAL A 5 36.74 20.95 25.47
CA VAL A 5 35.44 20.30 25.77
C VAL A 5 34.71 20.07 24.44
N ASN A 6 34.32 18.82 24.23
CA ASN A 6 33.64 18.29 23.05
C ASN A 6 32.28 18.96 22.80
N ALA A 7 32.13 19.66 21.69
CA ALA A 7 30.84 19.84 21.03
C ALA A 7 30.71 18.78 19.93
N ARG A 8 30.45 17.53 20.34
CA ARG A 8 29.80 16.55 19.47
C ARG A 8 28.31 16.85 19.55
N HIS A 9 27.80 17.63 18.62
CA HIS A 9 26.40 17.56 18.24
C HIS A 9 26.36 17.36 16.73
N ALA A 10 25.85 16.20 16.36
CA ALA A 10 25.80 15.66 15.03
C ALA A 10 25.05 16.63 14.10
N ASN A 11 25.74 17.19 13.12
CA ASN A 11 25.15 17.71 11.89
C ASN A 11 24.92 16.57 10.88
N GLY A 12 24.55 15.40 11.39
CA GLY A 12 24.14 14.25 10.61
C GLY A 12 22.70 13.94 10.98
N ASP A 13 21.86 13.87 9.94
CA ASP A 13 20.55 13.24 9.97
C ASP A 13 19.30 14.02 10.35
N ASP A 14 19.16 15.27 9.89
CA ASP A 14 17.81 15.66 9.45
C ASP A 14 17.44 14.93 8.15
N GLY A 15 18.43 14.66 7.30
CA GLY A 15 18.30 13.81 6.10
C GLY A 15 17.87 12.38 6.44
N ALA A 16 18.56 11.67 7.34
CA ALA A 16 18.11 10.33 7.73
C ALA A 16 17.01 10.30 8.80
N ALA A 17 16.70 11.40 9.51
CA ALA A 17 15.45 11.47 10.29
C ALA A 17 14.24 11.61 9.35
N LEU A 18 14.35 12.38 8.26
CA LEU A 18 13.32 12.38 7.21
C LEU A 18 13.31 11.04 6.47
N HIS A 19 14.47 10.46 6.17
CA HIS A 19 14.53 9.14 5.57
C HIS A 19 13.96 8.06 6.50
N SER A 20 14.10 8.13 7.83
CA SER A 20 13.47 7.15 8.74
C SER A 20 11.97 7.35 8.92
N ILE A 21 11.46 8.57 8.73
CA ILE A 21 10.03 8.86 8.74
C ILE A 21 9.36 8.48 7.40
N PHE A 22 10.08 8.53 6.29
CA PHE A 22 9.54 8.27 4.94
C PHE A 22 10.02 6.96 4.26
N ALA A 23 10.97 6.22 4.83
CA ALA A 23 11.57 5.04 4.16
C ALA A 23 10.73 3.77 4.12
N GLU A 24 9.65 3.64 4.88
CA GLU A 24 8.82 2.43 4.87
C GLU A 24 7.33 2.68 4.61
N GLN A 25 6.93 3.94 4.37
CA GLN A 25 5.54 4.29 4.09
C GLN A 25 5.45 5.17 2.85
N HIS A 26 5.64 4.56 1.68
CA HIS A 26 5.02 5.07 0.46
C HIS A 26 3.48 4.88 0.56
N VAL A 27 2.83 5.59 1.48
CA VAL A 27 1.44 6.07 1.28
C VAL A 27 1.55 7.14 0.18
N SER A 28 1.91 6.67 -1.00
CA SER A 28 1.99 7.49 -2.19
C SER A 28 0.58 7.62 -2.71
N GLU A 29 0.22 8.82 -3.18
CA GLU A 29 -0.99 9.11 -3.94
C GLU A 29 -1.32 8.05 -5.01
N SER A 30 -0.38 7.15 -5.37
CA SER A 30 -0.60 6.08 -6.33
C SER A 30 -1.63 5.04 -5.90
N ALA A 31 -1.77 4.66 -4.62
CA ALA A 31 -2.70 3.56 -4.28
C ALA A 31 -4.16 3.98 -4.46
N LEU A 32 -4.52 5.18 -3.98
CA LEU A 32 -5.86 5.74 -4.12
C LEU A 32 -6.15 6.14 -5.57
N ALA A 33 -5.17 6.72 -6.28
CA ALA A 33 -5.32 7.02 -7.70
C ALA A 33 -5.44 5.76 -8.56
N ASP A 34 -4.67 4.71 -8.24
CA ASP A 34 -4.75 3.43 -8.94
C ASP A 34 -6.11 2.76 -8.68
N HIS A 35 -6.63 2.82 -7.43
CA HIS A 35 -7.97 2.36 -7.06
C HIS A 35 -9.07 3.09 -7.84
N TRP A 36 -9.12 4.43 -7.79
CA TRP A 36 -10.14 5.21 -8.52
C TRP A 36 -10.08 5.02 -10.03
N TYR A 37 -8.86 4.89 -10.58
CA TYR A 37 -8.73 4.59 -12.00
C TYR A 37 -9.26 3.19 -12.33
N ALA A 38 -8.92 2.17 -11.53
CA ALA A 38 -9.41 0.81 -11.70
C ALA A 38 -10.94 0.73 -11.61
N GLU A 39 -11.57 1.42 -10.66
CA GLU A 39 -13.04 1.47 -10.54
C GLU A 39 -13.70 2.03 -11.80
N SER A 40 -13.04 2.94 -12.52
CA SER A 40 -13.58 3.52 -13.76
C SER A 40 -13.55 2.59 -14.98
N LEU A 41 -12.89 1.42 -14.86
CA LEU A 41 -12.75 0.43 -15.93
C LEU A 41 -13.79 -0.69 -15.80
N ASP A 42 -14.20 -1.27 -16.94
CA ASP A 42 -14.95 -2.52 -16.99
C ASP A 42 -14.13 -3.69 -16.42
N PRO A 43 -14.75 -4.76 -15.89
CA PRO A 43 -14.06 -5.83 -15.15
C PRO A 43 -12.84 -6.43 -15.87
N ASP A 44 -12.95 -6.80 -17.15
CA ASP A 44 -11.82 -7.36 -17.92
C ASP A 44 -10.65 -6.37 -18.06
N ALA A 45 -10.97 -5.12 -18.38
CA ALA A 45 -9.98 -4.05 -18.52
C ALA A 45 -9.33 -3.70 -17.17
N ARG A 46 -10.12 -3.71 -16.10
CA ARG A 46 -9.69 -3.51 -14.72
C ARG A 46 -8.70 -4.60 -14.31
N TYR A 47 -9.04 -5.87 -14.52
CA TYR A 47 -8.16 -7.00 -14.21
C TYR A 47 -6.84 -6.90 -14.98
N GLN A 48 -6.89 -6.62 -16.29
CA GLN A 48 -5.68 -6.50 -17.10
C GLN A 48 -4.80 -5.35 -16.59
N TRP A 49 -5.38 -4.17 -16.41
CA TRP A 49 -4.64 -2.99 -15.99
C TRP A 49 -4.01 -3.17 -14.61
N LEU A 50 -4.75 -3.70 -13.62
CA LEU A 50 -4.23 -3.98 -12.28
C LEU A 50 -3.14 -5.05 -12.32
N SER A 51 -3.31 -6.10 -13.13
CA SER A 51 -2.28 -7.14 -13.30
C SER A 51 -0.96 -6.56 -13.81
N GLU A 52 -1.00 -5.72 -14.84
CA GLU A 52 0.20 -5.08 -15.41
C GLU A 52 0.84 -4.06 -14.44
N ARG A 53 0.01 -3.42 -13.62
CA ARG A 53 0.43 -2.37 -12.67
C ARG A 53 1.08 -2.96 -11.41
N LEU A 54 0.57 -4.09 -10.92
CA LEU A 54 0.91 -4.64 -9.61
C LEU A 54 1.83 -5.85 -9.68
N LEU A 55 1.64 -6.73 -10.68
CA LEU A 55 2.41 -7.96 -10.76
C LEU A 55 3.83 -7.69 -11.27
N PRO A 56 4.80 -8.53 -10.86
CA PRO A 56 6.16 -8.45 -11.38
C PRO A 56 6.20 -8.59 -12.90
N THR A 57 7.04 -7.78 -13.54
CA THR A 57 7.38 -7.87 -14.96
C THR A 57 8.90 -7.90 -15.12
N PRO A 58 9.44 -8.30 -16.28
CA PRO A 58 10.90 -8.27 -16.50
C PRO A 58 11.55 -6.91 -16.25
N GLY A 59 10.81 -5.81 -16.46
CA GLY A 59 11.28 -4.44 -16.17
C GLY A 59 10.99 -3.95 -14.74
N ARG A 60 10.18 -4.69 -13.97
CA ARG A 60 9.77 -4.34 -12.60
C ARG A 60 9.62 -5.63 -11.78
N PRO A 61 10.71 -6.16 -11.20
CA PRO A 61 10.73 -7.49 -10.59
C PRO A 61 10.13 -7.52 -9.17
N VAL A 62 9.28 -6.57 -8.82
CA VAL A 62 8.70 -6.43 -7.47
C VAL A 62 7.18 -6.44 -7.57
N LEU A 63 6.56 -7.19 -6.67
CA LEU A 63 5.11 -7.13 -6.45
C LEU A 63 4.79 -5.82 -5.73
N ARG A 64 3.77 -5.08 -6.17
CA ARG A 64 3.36 -3.85 -5.50
C ARG A 64 2.21 -4.14 -4.54
N ILE A 65 2.53 -4.25 -3.26
CA ILE A 65 1.54 -4.24 -2.19
C ILE A 65 1.44 -2.81 -1.66
N GLN A 66 0.33 -2.14 -1.95
CA GLN A 66 0.08 -0.78 -1.49
C GLN A 66 -1.35 -0.68 -0.97
N ALA A 67 -1.56 0.22 -0.02
CA ALA A 67 -2.87 0.54 0.51
C ALA A 67 -2.98 2.01 0.87
N ALA A 68 -4.21 2.51 0.85
CA ALA A 68 -4.56 3.85 1.27
C ALA A 68 -5.91 3.83 2.01
N PHE A 69 -6.29 4.96 2.61
CA PHE A 69 -7.64 5.20 3.09
C PHE A 69 -8.28 6.26 2.22
N THR A 70 -9.56 6.11 1.87
CA THR A 70 -10.30 7.18 1.21
C THR A 70 -10.41 8.40 2.14
N PRO A 71 -10.38 9.64 1.61
CA PRO A 71 -10.56 10.83 2.43
C PRO A 71 -11.93 10.83 3.12
N THR A 72 -11.96 11.22 4.39
CA THR A 72 -13.22 11.53 5.08
C THR A 72 -13.74 12.88 4.62
N ASP A 73 -14.97 12.93 4.09
CA ASP A 73 -15.67 14.19 3.77
C ASP A 73 -16.90 14.37 4.70
N PRO A 74 -16.99 15.46 5.49
CA PRO A 74 -15.98 16.50 5.64
C PRO A 74 -14.76 16.04 6.44
N GLY A 75 -13.59 16.51 6.02
CA GLY A 75 -12.35 16.32 6.78
C GLY A 75 -12.50 16.91 8.18
N PRO A 76 -11.83 16.34 9.21
CA PRO A 76 -11.94 16.85 10.56
C PRO A 76 -11.61 18.35 10.56
N TYR A 77 -12.56 19.17 11.04
CA TYR A 77 -12.40 20.62 11.08
C TYR A 77 -11.10 20.96 11.83
N GLN A 78 -10.11 21.50 11.13
CA GLN A 78 -8.97 22.14 11.78
C GLN A 78 -9.48 23.45 12.38
N THR A 79 -9.90 23.41 13.64
CA THR A 79 -10.21 24.61 14.40
C THR A 79 -8.91 25.39 14.61
N ASN A 80 -8.67 26.38 13.76
CA ASN A 80 -7.70 27.44 14.04
C ASN A 80 -8.20 28.20 15.28
N SER A 81 -7.73 27.80 16.45
CA SER A 81 -8.05 28.46 17.71
C SER A 81 -7.39 29.84 17.77
N HIS A 82 -8.09 30.88 17.31
CA HIS A 82 -7.80 32.25 17.73
C HIS A 82 -8.81 32.83 18.71
N ASP A 83 -9.94 32.17 18.93
CA ASP A 83 -10.90 32.53 19.98
C ASP A 83 -11.37 31.26 20.69
N GLY A 84 -10.79 31.03 21.86
CA GLY A 84 -11.06 29.86 22.69
C GLY A 84 -12.53 29.80 23.09
N VAL A 85 -13.30 28.95 22.42
CA VAL A 85 -14.01 27.78 22.96
C VAL A 85 -14.64 27.08 21.76
N VAL A 86 -14.00 26.02 21.28
CA VAL A 86 -14.67 25.00 20.47
C VAL A 86 -14.49 23.70 21.23
N THR A 87 -15.56 23.24 21.87
CA THR A 87 -15.68 21.83 22.26
C THR A 87 -15.83 21.03 20.99
N ALA A 88 -14.69 20.76 20.33
CA ALA A 88 -14.63 19.71 19.34
C ALA A 88 -15.03 18.43 20.07
N ASN A 89 -16.18 17.87 19.71
CA ASN A 89 -16.40 16.46 19.95
C ASN A 89 -15.24 15.76 19.23
N LEU A 90 -14.25 15.32 20.00
CA LEU A 90 -13.25 14.31 19.63
C LEU A 90 -13.93 12.95 19.37
N GLY A 91 -15.13 12.96 18.78
CA GLY A 91 -15.73 11.79 18.17
C GLY A 91 -14.88 11.50 16.96
N THR A 92 -13.93 10.60 17.15
CA THR A 92 -13.25 9.76 16.17
C THR A 92 -13.73 10.06 14.75
N ALA A 93 -12.97 10.85 13.99
CA ALA A 93 -13.18 11.01 12.56
C ALA A 93 -12.89 9.67 11.89
N VAL A 94 -13.84 8.75 11.96
CA VAL A 94 -13.87 7.45 11.30
C VAL A 94 -14.68 7.68 10.04
N GLY A 95 -14.01 7.80 8.90
CA GLY A 95 -14.73 8.03 7.64
C GLY A 95 -13.90 7.83 6.39
N GLY A 96 -12.96 6.89 6.42
CA GLY A 96 -12.25 6.44 5.22
C GLY A 96 -12.42 4.93 5.07
N VAL A 97 -12.61 4.47 3.84
CA VAL A 97 -12.59 3.04 3.48
C VAL A 97 -11.14 2.66 3.20
N PHE A 98 -10.70 1.51 3.73
CA PHE A 98 -9.41 0.94 3.37
C PHE A 98 -9.47 0.46 1.92
N VAL A 99 -8.57 0.97 1.08
CA VAL A 99 -8.47 0.60 -0.33
C VAL A 99 -7.09 0.06 -0.62
N SER A 100 -7.03 -0.97 -1.47
CA SER A 100 -5.77 -1.55 -1.93
C SER A 100 -5.95 -2.05 -3.36
N PRO A 101 -5.14 -1.57 -4.32
CA PRO A 101 -5.17 -2.09 -5.68
C PRO A 101 -4.98 -3.61 -5.77
N LEU A 102 -4.26 -4.21 -4.81
CA LEU A 102 -4.12 -5.66 -4.75
C LEU A 102 -5.44 -6.35 -4.38
N LEU A 103 -6.18 -5.78 -3.43
CA LEU A 103 -7.52 -6.27 -3.10
C LEU A 103 -8.47 -6.06 -4.28
N ASP A 104 -8.42 -4.89 -4.92
CA ASP A 104 -9.22 -4.62 -6.13
C ASP A 104 -8.94 -5.66 -7.23
N LEU A 105 -7.68 -6.08 -7.40
CA LEU A 105 -7.29 -7.11 -8.36
C LEU A 105 -7.86 -8.49 -7.99
N ILE A 106 -7.80 -8.85 -6.71
CA ILE A 106 -8.34 -10.12 -6.19
C ILE A 106 -9.85 -10.16 -6.36
N ASP A 107 -10.56 -9.08 -5.99
CA ASP A 107 -12.01 -8.99 -6.10
C ASP A 107 -12.45 -9.07 -7.58
N THR A 108 -11.75 -8.35 -8.47
CA THR A 108 -12.01 -8.42 -9.91
C THR A 108 -11.71 -9.81 -10.48
N ALA A 109 -10.64 -10.46 -9.99
CA ALA A 109 -10.33 -11.84 -10.39
C ALA A 109 -11.39 -12.83 -9.91
N ALA A 110 -11.97 -12.62 -8.72
CA ALA A 110 -13.09 -13.41 -8.22
C ALA A 110 -14.35 -13.21 -9.07
N GLU A 111 -14.69 -11.96 -9.41
CA GLU A 111 -15.82 -11.61 -10.28
C GLU A 111 -15.73 -12.30 -11.65
N LEU A 112 -14.51 -12.42 -12.19
CA LEU A 112 -14.24 -13.01 -13.50
C LEU A 112 -13.98 -14.54 -13.47
N ASP A 113 -14.02 -15.20 -12.30
CA ASP A 113 -13.62 -16.60 -12.11
C ASP A 113 -12.16 -16.89 -12.55
N ARG A 114 -11.26 -15.94 -12.28
CA ARG A 114 -9.83 -15.95 -12.65
C ARG A 114 -8.89 -16.01 -11.46
N LEU A 115 -9.38 -16.31 -10.25
CA LEU A 115 -8.53 -16.42 -9.05
C LEU A 115 -7.41 -17.47 -9.20
N ALA A 116 -7.72 -18.61 -9.81
CA ALA A 116 -6.73 -19.66 -10.06
C ALA A 116 -5.61 -19.18 -11.01
N GLU A 117 -5.97 -18.44 -12.06
CA GLU A 117 -5.00 -17.84 -12.98
C GLU A 117 -4.09 -16.83 -12.25
N LEU A 118 -4.70 -15.94 -11.46
CA LEU A 118 -3.95 -14.94 -10.69
C LEU A 118 -2.96 -15.59 -9.71
N ARG A 119 -3.42 -16.63 -9.00
CA ARG A 119 -2.59 -17.43 -8.09
C ARG A 119 -1.38 -18.02 -8.81
N ASP A 120 -1.59 -18.68 -9.94
CA ASP A 120 -0.52 -19.33 -10.69
C ASP A 120 0.50 -18.31 -11.20
N ARG A 121 0.05 -17.12 -11.64
CA ARG A 121 0.95 -16.03 -12.02
C ARG A 121 1.82 -15.58 -10.85
N VAL A 122 1.23 -15.33 -9.68
CA VAL A 122 1.98 -14.91 -8.48
C VAL A 122 2.95 -16.01 -8.02
N ALA A 123 2.53 -17.28 -8.05
CA ALA A 123 3.37 -18.41 -7.63
C ALA A 123 4.52 -18.72 -8.61
N SER A 124 4.33 -18.45 -9.90
CA SER A 124 5.35 -18.69 -10.93
C SER A 124 6.51 -17.69 -10.91
N TRP A 125 6.33 -16.56 -10.23
CA TRP A 125 7.37 -15.56 -10.06
C TRP A 125 8.45 -16.07 -9.08
N ASP A 126 9.72 -15.91 -9.46
CA ASP A 126 10.86 -16.22 -8.60
C ASP A 126 11.42 -14.93 -7.95
N PRO A 127 11.15 -14.70 -6.64
CA PRO A 127 11.69 -13.55 -5.92
C PRO A 127 13.20 -13.63 -5.67
N ALA A 128 13.82 -14.81 -5.80
CA ALA A 128 15.24 -15.02 -5.49
C ALA A 128 16.19 -14.59 -6.62
N SER A 129 15.66 -14.23 -7.79
CA SER A 129 16.45 -13.82 -8.95
C SER A 129 17.11 -12.42 -8.82
N GLY A 130 16.89 -11.70 -7.71
CA GLY A 130 17.53 -10.41 -7.40
C GLY A 130 18.11 -10.37 -5.98
N SER A 131 19.37 -9.95 -5.85
CA SER A 131 20.16 -9.82 -4.60
C SER A 131 19.47 -9.09 -3.44
N ASP A 132 19.80 -9.46 -2.18
CA ASP A 132 19.44 -8.90 -0.86
C ASP A 132 17.95 -8.64 -0.53
N ARG A 133 17.10 -8.35 -1.52
CA ARG A 133 15.65 -8.16 -1.38
C ARG A 133 14.83 -9.45 -1.51
N SER A 134 15.49 -10.61 -1.58
CA SER A 134 14.82 -11.89 -1.80
C SER A 134 13.87 -12.29 -0.66
N VAL A 135 14.19 -11.92 0.59
CA VAL A 135 13.33 -12.26 1.75
C VAL A 135 12.03 -11.45 1.73
N GLU A 136 12.11 -10.13 1.55
CA GLU A 136 10.94 -9.25 1.46
C GLU A 136 10.05 -9.64 0.28
N ALA A 137 10.64 -9.87 -0.89
CA ALA A 137 9.92 -10.34 -2.08
C ALA A 137 9.24 -11.72 -1.86
N THR A 138 9.85 -12.61 -1.08
CA THR A 138 9.23 -13.89 -0.69
C THR A 138 8.04 -13.68 0.25
N ILE A 139 8.15 -12.74 1.19
CA ILE A 139 7.06 -12.38 2.11
C ILE A 139 5.89 -11.78 1.32
N ASP A 140 6.17 -10.87 0.38
CA ASP A 140 5.14 -10.26 -0.48
C ASP A 140 4.43 -11.31 -1.34
N GLN A 141 5.20 -12.24 -1.93
CA GLN A 141 4.62 -13.36 -2.67
C GLN A 141 3.70 -14.21 -1.80
N ALA A 142 4.15 -14.59 -0.60
CA ALA A 142 3.38 -15.41 0.33
C ALA A 142 2.12 -14.68 0.80
N ALA A 143 2.22 -13.38 1.09
CA ALA A 143 1.09 -12.55 1.49
C ALA A 143 0.03 -12.47 0.39
N ALA A 144 0.43 -12.23 -0.87
CA ALA A 144 -0.50 -12.19 -1.98
C ALA A 144 -1.17 -13.54 -2.24
N ILE A 145 -0.44 -14.65 -2.19
CA ILE A 145 -1.01 -16.00 -2.31
C ILE A 145 -2.02 -16.24 -1.18
N ALA A 146 -1.68 -15.90 0.07
CA ALA A 146 -2.57 -16.10 1.20
C ALA A 146 -3.89 -15.31 1.03
N LEU A 147 -3.83 -14.06 0.56
CA LEU A 147 -5.01 -13.25 0.28
C LEU A 147 -5.88 -13.83 -0.83
N ILE A 148 -5.28 -14.34 -1.90
CA ILE A 148 -6.00 -15.01 -3.00
C ILE A 148 -6.72 -16.26 -2.50
N GLU A 149 -6.05 -17.08 -1.67
CA GLU A 149 -6.64 -18.30 -1.10
C GLU A 149 -7.79 -18.00 -0.14
N ILE A 150 -7.68 -16.94 0.67
CA ILE A 150 -8.78 -16.47 1.53
C ILE A 150 -9.98 -16.08 0.67
N ALA A 151 -9.77 -15.27 -0.37
CA ALA A 151 -10.85 -14.85 -1.28
C ALA A 151 -11.49 -16.03 -2.01
N ALA A 152 -10.70 -17.03 -2.43
CA ALA A 152 -11.21 -18.26 -3.04
C ALA A 152 -12.06 -19.09 -2.08
N GLY A 153 -11.66 -19.15 -0.80
CA GLY A 153 -12.44 -19.80 0.26
C GLY A 153 -13.77 -19.12 0.53
N ASP A 154 -13.78 -17.78 0.56
CA ASP A 154 -15.00 -16.98 0.75
C ASP A 154 -15.95 -17.10 -0.45
N ALA A 155 -15.44 -17.07 -1.68
CA ALA A 155 -16.22 -17.27 -2.90
C ALA A 155 -16.87 -18.66 -2.98
N ALA A 156 -16.20 -19.70 -2.46
CA ALA A 156 -16.74 -21.05 -2.41
C ALA A 156 -17.84 -21.23 -1.34
N ALA A 157 -17.93 -20.31 -0.37
CA ALA A 157 -18.91 -20.36 0.72
C ALA A 157 -20.19 -19.53 0.45
N ALA A 158 -20.19 -18.69 -0.59
CA ALA A 158 -21.31 -17.83 -1.00
C ALA A 158 -22.30 -18.56 -1.93
#